data_AF-A0A1E4X5A0-F1
#
_entry.id   AF-A0A1E4X5A0-F1
#
_cell.length_a   1.000
_cell.length_b   1.000
_cell.length_c   1.000
_cell.angle_alpha   90.00
_cell.angle_beta   90.00
_cell.angle_gamma   90.00
#
_symmetry.space_group_name_H-M   'P 1'
#
loop_
_entity.id
_entity.type
_entity.pdbx_description
1 polymer ?
#
loop_
_entity_poly.entity_id
_entity_poly.type
_entity_poly.pdbx_seq_one_letter_code
_entity_poly.pdbx_strand_id
1 'polypeptide(L)'
;MTTDRTLFEDFHADPRFADLRKFRSQLQPAMRVLRDNVTGFKQGTTTLRPEKVLALREYVLQMFQLQHAMTEACKNIPPEFEPVKARILEDFDMEEPKAYLKQVNGWLRLIESSASDTTPSNG
;
A
#
# COMPACT_ATOMS: atom_id res chain seq x y z
N MET A 1 15.19 22.20 14.36
CA MET A 1 13.83 21.67 14.17
C MET A 1 12.80 22.73 13.71
N THR A 2 13.21 23.97 13.44
CA THR A 2 12.33 25.04 12.90
C THR A 2 12.18 24.98 11.38
N THR A 3 13.19 24.49 10.66
CA THR A 3 13.25 24.49 9.19
C THR A 3 12.17 23.63 8.53
N ASP A 4 11.87 22.45 9.09
CA ASP A 4 10.86 21.54 8.52
C ASP A 4 9.46 22.14 8.63
N ARG A 5 9.12 22.73 9.78
CA ARG A 5 7.78 23.29 10.01
C ARG A 5 7.47 24.43 9.04
N THR A 6 8.44 25.33 8.84
CA THR A 6 8.29 26.44 7.89
C THR A 6 8.15 25.93 6.46
N LEU A 7 8.92 24.92 6.05
CA LEU A 7 8.83 24.34 4.71
C LEU A 7 7.46 23.69 4.44
N PHE A 8 6.88 23.01 5.43
CA PHE A 8 5.52 22.47 5.31
C PHE A 8 4.48 23.59 5.24
N GLU A 9 4.60 24.64 6.06
CA GLU A 9 3.70 25.80 6.02
C GLU A 9 3.75 26.48 4.65
N ASP A 10 4.95 26.70 4.10
CA ASP A 10 5.16 27.27 2.76
C ASP A 10 4.54 26.39 1.66
N PHE A 11 4.74 25.07 1.72
CA PHE A 11 4.11 24.14 0.79
C PHE A 11 2.58 24.20 0.86
N HIS A 12 1.99 24.34 2.04
CA HIS A 12 0.54 24.40 2.21
C HIS A 12 -0.06 25.75 1.77
N ALA A 13 0.68 26.84 1.94
CA ALA A 13 0.29 28.17 1.49
C ALA A 13 0.38 28.33 -0.03
N ASP A 14 1.30 27.61 -0.68
CA ASP A 14 1.49 27.73 -2.14
C ASP A 14 0.28 27.18 -2.92
N PRO A 15 -0.39 28.02 -3.74
CA PRO A 15 -1.55 27.60 -4.53
C PRO A 15 -1.20 26.60 -5.64
N ARG A 16 0.06 26.53 -6.09
CA ARG A 16 0.50 25.59 -7.14
C ARG A 16 0.32 24.13 -6.72
N PHE A 17 0.33 23.84 -5.42
CA PHE A 17 0.14 22.48 -4.90
C PHE A 17 -1.29 22.20 -4.41
N ALA A 18 -2.25 23.10 -4.68
CA ALA A 18 -3.64 22.92 -4.23
C ALA A 18 -4.26 21.61 -4.76
N ASP A 19 -4.05 21.30 -6.05
CA ASP A 19 -4.56 20.07 -6.65
C ASP A 19 -3.89 18.83 -6.08
N LEU A 20 -2.58 18.86 -5.85
CA LEU A 20 -1.86 17.77 -5.20
C LEU A 20 -2.36 17.53 -3.77
N ARG A 21 -2.59 18.59 -2.99
CA ARG A 21 -3.15 18.48 -1.63
C ARG A 21 -4.56 17.88 -1.66
N LYS A 22 -5.41 18.32 -2.59
CA LYS A 22 -6.76 17.77 -2.80
C LYS A 22 -6.72 16.31 -3.23
N PHE A 23 -5.80 15.95 -4.12
CA PHE A 23 -5.61 14.58 -4.57
C PHE A 23 -5.17 13.68 -3.41
N ARG A 24 -4.20 14.13 -2.60
CA ARG A 24 -3.77 13.43 -1.39
C ARG A 24 -4.90 13.22 -0.40
N SER A 25 -5.73 14.23 -0.14
CA SER A 25 -6.83 14.11 0.81
C SER A 25 -7.91 13.12 0.36
N GLN A 26 -8.04 12.87 -0.95
CA GLN A 26 -8.92 11.85 -1.50
C GLN A 26 -8.33 10.45 -1.41
N LEU A 27 -7.02 10.29 -1.69
CA LEU A 27 -6.40 8.96 -1.74
C LEU A 27 -5.95 8.42 -0.37
N GLN A 28 -5.54 9.29 0.56
CA GLN A 28 -5.00 8.89 1.86
C GLN A 28 -6.02 8.07 2.70
N PRO A 29 -7.32 8.42 2.77
CA PRO A 29 -8.31 7.60 3.46
C PRO A 29 -8.47 6.21 2.83
N ALA A 30 -8.49 6.12 1.50
CA ALA A 30 -8.59 4.85 0.79
C ALA A 30 -7.38 3.95 1.06
N MET A 31 -6.16 4.53 1.00
CA MET A 31 -4.93 3.82 1.35
C MET A 31 -4.97 3.28 2.78
N ARG A 32 -5.47 4.08 3.73
CA ARG A 32 -5.61 3.66 5.14
C ARG A 32 -6.54 2.46 5.29
N VAL A 33 -7.73 2.51 4.70
CA VAL A 33 -8.69 1.39 4.76
C VAL A 33 -8.09 0.11 4.19
N LEU A 34 -7.40 0.19 3.06
CA LEU A 34 -6.74 -0.96 2.46
C LEU A 34 -5.62 -1.51 3.37
N ARG A 35 -4.82 -0.63 3.96
CA ARG A 35 -3.78 -1.02 4.92
C ARG A 35 -4.37 -1.72 6.14
N ASP A 36 -5.44 -1.16 6.72
CA ASP A 36 -6.12 -1.75 7.87
C ASP A 36 -6.66 -3.15 7.55
N ASN A 37 -7.20 -3.36 6.34
CA ASN A 37 -7.63 -4.68 5.88
C ASN A 37 -6.48 -5.68 5.80
N VAL A 38 -5.33 -5.28 5.23
CA VAL A 38 -4.12 -6.11 5.16
C VAL A 38 -3.59 -6.43 6.57
N THR A 39 -3.52 -5.42 7.43
CA THR A 39 -3.09 -5.54 8.83
C THR A 39 -3.99 -6.49 9.59
N GLY A 40 -5.30 -6.50 9.33
CA GLY A 40 -6.22 -7.45 9.95
C GLY A 40 -5.89 -8.92 9.66
N PHE A 41 -5.49 -9.23 8.42
CA PHE A 41 -4.98 -10.57 8.08
C PHE A 41 -3.66 -10.87 8.79
N LYS A 42 -2.73 -9.91 8.80
CA LYS A 42 -1.41 -10.08 9.45
C LYS A 42 -1.53 -10.33 10.96
N GLN A 43 -2.43 -9.62 11.63
CA GLN A 43 -2.67 -9.74 13.08
C GLN A 43 -3.59 -10.91 13.44
N GLY A 44 -4.16 -11.61 12.45
CA GLY A 44 -5.09 -12.71 12.68
C GLY A 44 -6.48 -12.28 13.16
N THR A 45 -6.79 -10.99 13.16
CA THR A 45 -8.16 -10.49 13.44
C THR A 45 -9.11 -10.78 12.28
N THR A 46 -8.55 -10.96 11.07
CA THR A 46 -9.25 -11.51 9.90
C THR A 46 -8.69 -12.90 9.59
N THR A 47 -9.55 -13.92 9.61
CA THR A 47 -9.14 -15.28 9.26
C THR A 47 -8.82 -15.38 7.77
N LEU A 48 -7.62 -15.87 7.46
CA LEU A 48 -7.23 -16.19 6.09
C LEU A 48 -7.90 -17.49 5.65
N ARG A 49 -8.82 -17.39 4.68
CA ARG A 49 -9.49 -18.52 4.02
C ARG A 49 -9.25 -18.42 2.51
N PRO A 50 -9.32 -19.52 1.74
CA PRO A 50 -9.09 -19.48 0.29
C PRO A 50 -9.87 -18.38 -0.43
N GLU A 51 -11.14 -18.20 -0.09
CA GLU A 51 -12.01 -17.16 -0.66
C GLU A 51 -11.60 -15.72 -0.29
N LYS A 52 -10.88 -15.53 0.82
CA LYS A 52 -10.40 -14.23 1.29
C LYS A 52 -9.00 -13.88 0.78
N VAL A 53 -8.27 -14.84 0.22
CA VAL A 53 -6.97 -14.59 -0.42
C VAL A 53 -7.12 -13.66 -1.63
N LEU A 54 -8.16 -13.87 -2.45
CA LEU A 54 -8.41 -13.02 -3.61
C LEU A 54 -8.64 -11.57 -3.18
N ALA A 55 -9.42 -11.34 -2.12
CA ALA A 55 -9.61 -10.03 -1.53
C ALA A 55 -8.29 -9.41 -1.04
N LEU A 56 -7.43 -10.18 -0.36
CA LEU A 56 -6.11 -9.70 0.06
C LEU A 56 -5.23 -9.28 -1.14
N ARG A 57 -5.23 -10.06 -2.22
CA ARG A 57 -4.52 -9.73 -3.47
C ARG A 57 -5.05 -8.44 -4.09
N GLU A 58 -6.38 -8.30 -4.16
CA GLU A 58 -7.05 -7.11 -4.68
C GLU A 58 -6.71 -5.88 -3.84
N TYR A 59 -6.73 -5.97 -2.51
CA TYR A 59 -6.37 -4.86 -1.64
C TYR A 59 -4.95 -4.38 -1.90
N VAL A 60 -3.99 -5.29 -1.95
CA VAL A 60 -2.58 -4.94 -2.21
C VAL A 60 -2.42 -4.35 -3.62
N LEU A 61 -3.12 -4.86 -4.63
CA LEU A 61 -3.11 -4.30 -5.98
C LEU A 61 -3.67 -2.87 -6.03
N GLN A 62 -4.78 -2.61 -5.34
CA GLN A 62 -5.34 -1.26 -5.25
C GLN A 62 -4.38 -0.31 -4.55
N MET A 63 -3.73 -0.75 -3.46
CA MET A 63 -2.73 0.06 -2.80
C MET A 63 -1.54 0.37 -3.73
N PHE A 64 -1.10 -0.56 -4.58
CA PHE A 64 -0.10 -0.29 -5.62
C PHE A 64 -0.54 0.80 -6.60
N GLN A 65 -1.80 0.77 -7.04
CA GLN A 65 -2.35 1.79 -7.94
C GLN A 65 -2.37 3.16 -7.26
N LEU A 66 -2.74 3.22 -5.98
CA LEU A 66 -2.72 4.46 -5.20
C LEU A 66 -1.29 4.99 -4.98
N GLN A 67 -0.33 4.11 -4.66
CA GLN A 67 1.08 4.47 -4.54
C GLN A 67 1.62 5.03 -5.86
N HIS A 68 1.34 4.37 -6.98
CA HIS A 68 1.73 4.83 -8.30
C HIS A 68 1.13 6.20 -8.61
N ALA A 69 -0.18 6.37 -8.43
CA ALA A 69 -0.86 7.64 -8.68
C ALA A 69 -0.28 8.79 -7.83
N MET A 70 0.02 8.56 -6.54
CA MET A 70 0.65 9.59 -5.71
C MET A 70 2.10 9.87 -6.13
N THR A 71 2.85 8.85 -6.52
CA THR A 71 4.22 8.99 -7.02
C THR A 71 4.27 9.86 -8.26
N GLU A 72 3.38 9.59 -9.22
CA GLU A 72 3.21 10.41 -10.44
C GLU A 72 2.83 11.85 -10.10
N ALA A 73 1.86 12.06 -9.20
CA ALA A 73 1.43 13.39 -8.77
C ALA A 73 2.56 14.19 -8.09
N CYS A 74 3.49 13.51 -7.43
CA CYS A 74 4.64 14.13 -6.75
C CYS A 74 5.85 14.39 -7.64
N LYS A 75 5.88 13.94 -8.91
CA LYS A 75 7.06 14.06 -9.79
C LYS A 75 7.53 15.50 -10.01
N ASN A 76 6.58 16.43 -10.06
CA ASN A 76 6.85 17.84 -10.38
C ASN A 76 7.03 18.71 -9.14
N ILE A 77 7.11 18.11 -7.94
CA ILE A 77 7.42 18.86 -6.73
C ILE A 77 8.87 19.37 -6.85
N PRO A 78 9.11 20.69 -6.71
CA PRO A 78 10.44 21.25 -6.77
C PRO A 78 11.39 20.67 -5.70
N PRO A 79 12.71 20.58 -5.97
CA PRO A 79 13.68 19.96 -5.05
C PRO A 79 13.71 20.59 -3.66
N GLU A 80 13.41 21.88 -3.53
CA GLU A 80 13.33 22.56 -2.23
C GLU A 80 12.25 21.97 -1.31
N PHE A 81 11.23 21.30 -1.86
CA PHE A 81 10.16 20.61 -1.13
C PHE A 81 10.35 19.09 -1.06
N GLU A 82 11.54 18.56 -1.36
CA GLU A 82 11.81 17.12 -1.30
C GLU A 82 11.46 16.47 0.06
N PRO A 83 11.71 17.09 1.23
CA PRO A 83 11.27 16.55 2.51
C PRO A 83 9.74 16.41 2.62
N VAL A 84 8.99 17.35 2.05
CA VAL A 84 7.52 17.31 2.02
C VAL A 84 7.05 16.18 1.11
N LYS A 85 7.68 16.03 -0.07
CA LYS A 85 7.43 14.93 -0.99
C LYS A 85 7.67 13.57 -0.33
N ALA A 86 8.80 13.40 0.35
CA ALA A 86 9.12 12.16 1.07
C ALA A 86 8.04 11.81 2.10
N ARG A 87 7.59 12.81 2.88
CA ARG A 87 6.52 12.62 3.87
C ARG A 87 5.17 12.29 3.24
N ILE A 88 4.83 12.89 2.09
CA ILE A 88 3.62 12.53 1.34
C ILE A 88 3.69 11.08 0.89
N LEU A 89 4.81 10.64 0.32
CA LEU A 89 4.97 9.28 -0.22
C LEU A 89 5.02 8.21 0.87
N GLU A 90 5.47 8.55 2.08
CA GLU A 90 5.45 7.66 3.24
C GLU A 90 4.03 7.19 3.60
N ASP A 91 3.01 8.04 3.43
CA ASP A 91 1.60 7.64 3.64
C ASP A 91 1.20 6.47 2.72
N PHE A 92 1.88 6.33 1.59
CA PHE A 92 1.63 5.34 0.54
C PHE A 92 2.72 4.26 0.47
N ASP A 93 3.51 4.11 1.54
CA ASP A 93 4.48 3.02 1.60
C ASP A 93 3.79 1.64 1.58
N MET A 94 4.45 0.72 0.87
CA MET A 94 3.93 -0.58 0.46
C MET A 94 4.84 -1.75 0.81
N GLU A 95 6.00 -1.51 1.41
CA GLU A 95 6.98 -2.58 1.65
C GLU A 95 6.41 -3.70 2.55
N GLU A 96 5.73 -3.34 3.64
CA GLU A 96 5.12 -4.33 4.52
C GLU A 96 3.96 -5.11 3.86
N PRO A 97 2.94 -4.48 3.24
CA PRO A 97 1.89 -5.19 2.51
C PRO A 97 2.42 -6.15 1.43
N LYS A 98 3.44 -5.73 0.66
CA LYS A 98 4.09 -6.57 -0.35
C LYS A 98 4.72 -7.81 0.25
N ALA A 99 5.49 -7.64 1.33
CA ALA A 99 6.18 -8.74 1.99
C ALA A 99 5.17 -9.76 2.53
N TYR A 100 4.08 -9.30 3.13
CA TYR A 100 3.03 -10.17 3.63
C TYR A 100 2.32 -10.93 2.51
N LEU A 101 1.95 -10.27 1.41
CA LEU A 101 1.33 -10.96 0.27
C LEU A 101 2.25 -12.04 -0.34
N LYS A 102 3.55 -11.77 -0.40
CA LYS A 102 4.55 -12.76 -0.84
C LYS A 102 4.55 -13.99 0.06
N GLN A 103 4.47 -13.80 1.37
CA GLN A 103 4.37 -14.88 2.35
C GLN A 103 3.09 -15.71 2.16
N VAL A 104 1.93 -15.06 2.02
CA VAL A 104 0.64 -15.74 1.78
C VAL A 104 0.66 -16.55 0.49
N ASN A 105 1.20 -15.99 -0.60
CA ASN A 105 1.36 -16.72 -1.86
C ASN A 105 2.28 -17.94 -1.71
N GLY A 106 3.30 -17.86 -0.84
CA GLY A 106 4.16 -19.00 -0.50
C GLY A 106 3.39 -20.12 0.19
N TRP A 107 2.56 -19.78 1.18
CA TRP A 107 1.73 -20.76 1.89
C TRP A 107 0.75 -21.48 0.98
N LEU A 108 0.12 -20.75 0.06
CA LEU A 108 -0.85 -21.33 -0.88
C LEU A 108 -0.22 -22.35 -1.81
N ARG A 109 0.97 -22.05 -2.35
CA ARG A 109 1.71 -23.00 -3.19
C ARG A 109 2.00 -24.31 -2.46
N LEU A 110 2.36 -24.25 -1.16
CA LEU A 110 2.62 -25.45 -0.36
C LEU A 110 1.36 -26.30 -0.17
N ILE A 111 0.21 -25.65 0.09
CA ILE A 111 -1.07 -26.33 0.24
C ILE A 111 -1.46 -27.00 -1.08
N GLU A 112 -1.39 -26.27 -2.19
CA GLU A 112 -1.72 -26.77 -3.53
C GLU A 112 -0.81 -27.93 -3.95
N SER A 113 0.51 -27.86 -3.68
CA SER A 113 1.44 -28.95 -3.99
C SER A 113 1.19 -30.20 -3.14
N SER A 114 0.83 -30.02 -1.86
CA SER A 114 0.53 -31.15 -0.96
C SER A 114 -0.77 -31.88 -1.32
N ALA A 115 -1.72 -31.18 -1.94
CA ALA A 115 -2.98 -31.75 -2.42
C ALA A 115 -2.81 -32.56 -3.72
N SER A 116 -1.81 -32.24 -4.55
CA SER A 116 -1.52 -33.01 -5.78
C SER A 116 -0.79 -34.34 -5.53
N ASP A 117 -0.01 -34.45 -4.45
CA ASP A 117 0.73 -35.67 -4.10
C ASP A 117 -0.16 -36.78 -3.50
N THR A 118 -1.44 -36.50 -3.23
CA THR A 118 -2.39 -37.46 -2.65
C THR A 118 -3.25 -38.18 -3.69
N THR A 119 -2.97 -38.03 -4.98
CA THR A 119 -3.63 -38.85 -6.01
C THR A 119 -3.05 -40.26 -5.96
N PRO A 120 -3.81 -41.31 -5.59
CA PRO A 120 -3.30 -42.67 -5.66
C PRO A 120 -3.00 -43.00 -7.12
N SER A 121 -1.76 -43.40 -7.40
CA SER A 121 -1.42 -44.08 -8.65
C SER A 121 -2.15 -45.42 -8.66
N ASN A 122 -3.37 -45.44 -9.20
CA ASN A 122 -3.99 -46.68 -9.64
C ASN A 122 -3.48 -46.97 -11.05
N GLY A 123 -2.41 -47.75 -11.14
CA GLY A 123 -1.81 -48.20 -12.40
C GLY A 123 -0.39 -48.68 -12.21
#